data_AF-A0AAW2UZG6-F1
#
_entry.id   AF-A0AAW2UZG6-F1
#
_cell.length_a   1.000
_cell.length_b   1.000
_cell.length_c   1.000
_cell.angle_alpha   90.00
_cell.angle_beta   90.00
_cell.angle_gamma   90.00
#
_symmetry.space_group_name_H-M   'P 1'
#
loop_
_entity.id
_entity.type
_entity.pdbx_description
1 polymer ?
#
loop_
_entity_poly.entity_id
_entity_poly.type
_entity_poly.pdbx_seq_one_letter_code
_entity_poly.pdbx_strand_id
1 'polypeptide(L)'
;MSFLGRFRVLSLLSHCSWQCLTKSPETVVAHPASSGSAFLGASSTSMSSGHVFTLGVLEGFRLMSIFRFQIWWMIPSFGNSGRNVPVETQVLLLEGVEKTALRNDDAETQSSEGTLYILFLPALEGQFRTSLQGTSENELQLCVESGDPNVQTCQVKEALFVNSGYNPFELMKDSIRILAKHKGTFSHVEDKKIPPHLDWFGWCTWDAFYTRVDPRGIREGLQSLSEGGCPAKFLIIDDGWQETVNDFLKEGETPTDGIEFATRLADIKENKKFTQTDPECTATNLIGYWGGLHPDHEPLKKYKPKIEYPVKSRSQSHMRCGALLSLVRNGVGLINPGCVYNFYNDLHSYLASCGVDGVKVDIQNVVEALGSGYGGRVTLTKKYQEALEESVLKNFKDNNLICSMSQNTDFFYRLRSFF
;
A
#
# COMPACT_ATOMS: atom_id res chain seq x y z
N MET A 1 -12.47 -46.23 -20.80
CA MET A 1 -13.51 -45.47 -20.06
C MET A 1 -12.96 -45.24 -18.67
N SER A 2 -12.65 -44.04 -18.17
CA SER A 2 -13.13 -42.69 -18.48
C SER A 2 -11.97 -41.67 -18.43
N PHE A 3 -11.80 -40.97 -19.54
CA PHE A 3 -10.90 -39.83 -19.75
C PHE A 3 -11.56 -38.59 -19.11
N LEU A 4 -11.40 -38.39 -17.79
CA LEU A 4 -11.90 -37.21 -17.07
C LEU A 4 -10.87 -36.88 -15.97
N GLY A 5 -10.10 -35.80 -16.16
CA GLY A 5 -9.12 -35.37 -15.14
C GLY A 5 -7.94 -34.53 -15.65
N ARG A 6 -8.11 -33.71 -16.69
CA ARG A 6 -7.09 -32.74 -17.13
C ARG A 6 -7.69 -31.34 -17.12
N PHE A 7 -7.91 -30.80 -15.93
CA PHE A 7 -8.37 -29.42 -15.73
C PHE A 7 -7.19 -28.46 -15.86
N ARG A 8 -7.25 -27.56 -16.85
CA ARG A 8 -6.30 -26.45 -17.01
C ARG A 8 -6.78 -25.30 -16.13
N VAL A 9 -5.86 -24.68 -15.40
CA VAL A 9 -6.01 -23.57 -14.43
C VAL A 9 -6.84 -22.36 -14.93
N LEU A 10 -7.23 -22.31 -16.21
CA LEU A 10 -7.99 -21.22 -16.83
C LEU A 10 -9.28 -21.65 -17.55
N SER A 11 -9.68 -22.94 -17.54
CA SER A 11 -10.98 -23.35 -18.11
C SER A 11 -12.19 -22.93 -17.27
N LEU A 12 -11.98 -22.20 -16.18
CA LEU A 12 -12.99 -21.75 -15.22
C LEU A 12 -13.55 -20.36 -15.51
N LEU A 13 -12.90 -19.60 -16.39
CA LEU A 13 -13.49 -18.40 -16.99
C LEU A 13 -14.45 -18.90 -18.08
N SER A 14 -15.70 -19.17 -17.70
CA SER A 14 -16.72 -19.89 -18.49
C SER A 14 -17.03 -19.35 -19.90
N HIS A 15 -16.38 -18.25 -20.32
CA HIS A 15 -16.53 -17.59 -21.60
C HIS A 15 -15.22 -17.43 -22.39
N CYS A 16 -14.07 -17.81 -21.84
CA CYS A 16 -12.77 -17.58 -22.47
C CYS A 16 -11.99 -18.88 -22.60
N SER A 17 -11.81 -19.35 -23.83
CA SER A 17 -10.92 -20.46 -24.21
C SER A 17 -9.42 -20.10 -24.12
N TRP A 18 -9.07 -19.05 -23.36
CA TRP A 18 -7.72 -18.49 -23.30
C TRP A 18 -6.90 -19.13 -22.18
N GLN A 19 -5.81 -19.77 -22.57
CA GLN A 19 -4.77 -20.22 -21.67
C GLN A 19 -3.63 -19.20 -21.68
N CYS A 20 -3.72 -18.15 -20.86
CA CYS A 20 -2.64 -17.16 -20.73
C CYS A 20 -1.40 -17.69 -19.97
N LEU A 21 -1.57 -18.74 -19.17
CA LEU A 21 -0.47 -19.45 -18.50
C LEU A 21 -0.35 -20.88 -19.05
N THR A 22 0.77 -21.16 -19.72
CA THR A 22 1.11 -22.50 -20.21
C THR A 22 2.04 -23.21 -19.23
N LYS A 23 2.17 -24.54 -19.33
CA LYS A 23 3.04 -25.34 -18.45
C LYS A 23 2.82 -25.11 -16.94
N SER A 24 1.57 -24.84 -16.53
CA SER A 24 1.22 -24.62 -15.14
C SER A 24 1.43 -25.93 -14.34
N PRO A 25 2.16 -25.91 -13.20
CA PRO A 25 2.36 -27.09 -12.37
C PRO A 25 1.07 -27.61 -11.71
N GLU A 26 1.03 -28.90 -11.39
CA GLU A 26 -0.12 -29.52 -10.68
C GLU A 26 -0.35 -28.96 -9.27
N THR A 27 0.67 -28.33 -8.69
CA THR A 27 0.59 -27.69 -7.37
C THR A 27 -0.21 -26.39 -7.39
N VAL A 28 -0.51 -25.83 -8.57
CA VAL A 28 -1.30 -24.61 -8.75
C VAL A 28 -2.76 -24.99 -8.95
N VAL A 29 -3.64 -24.42 -8.14
CA VAL A 29 -5.08 -24.73 -8.14
C VAL A 29 -5.87 -23.46 -8.38
N ALA A 30 -6.93 -23.56 -9.19
CA ALA A 30 -7.87 -22.48 -9.43
C ALA A 30 -9.23 -22.79 -8.78
N HIS A 31 -9.78 -21.78 -8.11
CA HIS A 31 -11.08 -21.82 -7.47
C HIS A 31 -11.99 -20.74 -8.07
N PRO A 32 -13.18 -21.07 -8.58
CA PRO A 32 -14.12 -20.06 -9.09
C PRO A 32 -14.54 -19.08 -8.00
N ALA A 33 -14.62 -17.79 -8.33
CA ALA A 33 -15.10 -16.74 -7.41
C ALA A 33 -16.46 -16.17 -7.86
N SER A 34 -16.56 -15.70 -9.10
CA SER A 34 -17.81 -15.26 -9.74
C SER A 34 -17.78 -15.60 -11.24
N SER A 35 -18.84 -15.28 -11.98
CA SER A 35 -18.83 -15.43 -13.45
C SER A 35 -17.66 -14.62 -14.02
N GLY A 36 -16.73 -15.29 -14.71
CA GLY A 36 -15.55 -14.64 -15.31
C GLY A 36 -14.43 -14.30 -14.32
N SER A 37 -14.46 -14.79 -13.07
CA SER A 37 -13.35 -14.59 -12.13
C SER A 37 -13.01 -15.86 -11.32
N ALA A 38 -11.74 -15.95 -10.91
CA ALA A 38 -11.22 -17.07 -10.13
C ALA A 38 -10.11 -16.60 -9.19
N PHE A 39 -9.89 -17.38 -8.13
CA PHE A 39 -8.71 -17.31 -7.30
C PHE A 39 -7.72 -18.40 -7.69
N LEU A 40 -6.44 -18.05 -7.73
CA LEU A 40 -5.33 -18.99 -7.86
C LEU A 40 -4.64 -19.17 -6.51
N GLY A 41 -4.40 -20.42 -6.18
CA GLY A 41 -3.64 -20.88 -5.03
C GLY A 41 -2.50 -21.80 -5.44
N ALA A 42 -1.63 -22.11 -4.49
CA ALA A 42 -0.51 -23.01 -4.69
C ALA A 42 -0.11 -23.71 -3.39
N SER A 43 0.54 -24.86 -3.52
CA SER A 43 1.00 -25.67 -2.38
C SER A 43 2.47 -26.11 -2.53
N SER A 44 3.11 -26.34 -1.39
CA SER A 44 4.47 -26.81 -1.21
C SER A 44 4.47 -27.97 -0.21
N THR A 45 5.50 -28.81 -0.27
CA THR A 45 5.71 -29.90 0.72
C THR A 45 6.36 -29.41 2.02
N SER A 46 6.90 -28.18 2.04
CA SER A 46 7.56 -27.61 3.20
C SER A 46 6.81 -26.41 3.78
N MET A 47 6.89 -26.26 5.09
CA MET A 47 6.45 -25.06 5.80
C MET A 47 7.51 -23.97 5.66
N SER A 48 7.08 -22.75 5.32
CA SER A 48 7.97 -21.59 5.22
C SER A 48 7.20 -20.30 5.48
N SER A 49 7.90 -19.28 5.98
CA SER A 49 7.38 -17.91 6.08
C SER A 49 7.38 -17.15 4.75
N GLY A 50 8.00 -17.75 3.72
CA GLY A 50 7.92 -17.25 2.36
C GLY A 50 8.08 -18.34 1.30
N HIS A 51 7.27 -18.26 0.26
CA HIS A 51 7.26 -19.15 -0.90
C HIS A 51 7.35 -18.36 -2.20
N VAL A 52 7.89 -19.00 -3.24
CA VAL A 52 7.81 -18.53 -4.62
C VAL A 52 7.29 -19.70 -5.44
N PHE A 53 6.09 -19.56 -6.00
CA PHE A 53 5.43 -20.58 -6.79
C PHE A 53 5.44 -20.20 -8.26
N THR A 54 5.97 -21.05 -9.13
CA THR A 54 5.81 -20.89 -10.59
C THR A 54 4.36 -21.18 -10.96
N LEU A 55 3.68 -20.19 -11.55
CA LEU A 55 2.30 -20.31 -12.02
C LEU A 55 2.22 -20.90 -13.43
N GLY A 56 3.27 -20.70 -14.23
CA GLY A 56 3.37 -21.15 -15.62
C GLY A 56 4.14 -20.14 -16.48
N VAL A 57 4.29 -20.45 -17.76
CA VAL A 57 4.90 -19.58 -18.76
C VAL A 57 3.85 -18.62 -19.33
N LEU A 58 4.16 -17.33 -19.30
CA LEU A 58 3.35 -16.23 -19.82
C LEU A 58 4.01 -15.67 -21.08
N GLU A 59 3.37 -15.84 -22.25
CA GLU A 59 3.86 -15.35 -23.54
C GLU A 59 2.69 -14.99 -24.46
N GLY A 60 2.92 -14.07 -25.40
CA GLY A 60 1.94 -13.76 -26.45
C GLY A 60 0.83 -12.78 -26.05
N PHE A 61 0.97 -12.10 -24.92
CA PHE A 61 0.05 -11.05 -24.47
C PHE A 61 0.81 -9.75 -24.30
N ARG A 62 0.24 -8.64 -24.76
CA ARG A 62 0.73 -7.32 -24.31
C ARG A 62 0.40 -7.20 -22.83
N LEU A 63 1.33 -6.70 -22.02
CA LEU A 63 1.11 -6.57 -20.58
C LEU A 63 1.50 -5.20 -20.06
N MET A 64 0.79 -4.79 -19.02
CA MET A 64 1.12 -3.68 -18.14
C MET A 64 1.21 -4.22 -16.71
N SER A 65 2.32 -3.97 -16.04
CA SER A 65 2.52 -4.25 -14.62
C SER A 65 2.57 -2.95 -13.84
N ILE A 66 1.93 -2.88 -12.68
CA ILE A 66 2.18 -1.81 -11.69
C ILE A 66 2.93 -2.47 -10.54
N PHE A 67 4.18 -2.07 -10.34
CA PHE A 67 5.09 -2.72 -9.40
C PHE A 67 5.75 -1.72 -8.46
N ARG A 68 6.15 -2.18 -7.27
CA ARG A 68 6.91 -1.35 -6.33
C ARG A 68 8.39 -1.36 -6.68
N PHE A 69 8.84 -0.29 -7.32
CA PHE A 69 10.26 -0.13 -7.63
C PHE A 69 11.07 0.32 -6.40
N GLN A 70 10.42 0.93 -5.41
CA GLN A 70 10.91 1.21 -4.06
C GLN A 70 9.80 0.95 -3.03
N ILE A 71 10.13 0.83 -1.74
CA ILE A 71 9.13 0.57 -0.70
C ILE A 71 8.03 1.65 -0.64
N TRP A 72 8.31 2.89 -1.05
CA TRP A 72 7.36 4.00 -1.02
C TRP A 72 6.57 4.20 -2.31
N TRP A 73 7.08 3.72 -3.45
CA TRP A 73 6.67 4.18 -4.77
C TRP A 73 6.40 3.04 -5.75
N MET A 74 5.38 3.25 -6.58
CA MET A 74 5.02 2.37 -7.68
C MET A 74 5.13 3.08 -9.02
N ILE A 75 5.53 2.33 -10.04
CA ILE A 75 5.52 2.79 -11.45
C ILE A 75 4.98 1.69 -12.36
N PRO A 76 4.47 2.06 -13.54
CA PRO A 76 4.13 1.08 -14.55
C PRO A 76 5.37 0.51 -15.24
N SER A 77 5.26 -0.73 -15.70
CA SER A 77 6.17 -1.39 -16.65
C SER A 77 5.32 -2.05 -17.75
N PHE A 78 5.87 -2.17 -18.95
CA PHE A 78 5.19 -2.73 -20.11
C PHE A 78 6.02 -3.83 -20.75
N GLY A 79 5.37 -4.80 -21.38
CA GLY A 79 6.06 -5.90 -22.04
C GLY A 79 5.14 -6.82 -22.83
N ASN A 80 5.65 -8.00 -23.15
CA ASN A 80 4.90 -9.00 -23.90
C ASN A 80 5.08 -10.46 -23.44
N SER A 81 5.81 -10.67 -22.33
CA SER A 81 6.14 -11.99 -21.79
C SER A 81 6.46 -11.94 -20.30
N GLY A 82 6.45 -13.10 -19.64
CA GLY A 82 6.67 -13.24 -18.20
C GLY A 82 7.94 -12.55 -17.72
N ARG A 83 9.03 -12.57 -18.50
CA ARG A 83 10.29 -11.90 -18.13
C ARG A 83 10.20 -10.38 -17.97
N ASN A 84 9.16 -9.77 -18.56
CA ASN A 84 8.92 -8.34 -18.46
C ASN A 84 8.12 -7.95 -17.21
N VAL A 85 7.62 -8.92 -16.44
CA VAL A 85 6.90 -8.67 -15.18
C VAL A 85 7.93 -8.39 -14.07
N PRO A 86 8.06 -7.15 -13.58
CA PRO A 86 9.04 -6.84 -12.57
C PRO A 86 8.72 -7.52 -11.24
N VAL A 87 9.76 -7.73 -10.46
CA VAL A 87 9.67 -8.13 -9.06
C VAL A 87 8.79 -7.12 -8.29
N GLU A 88 7.96 -7.58 -7.35
CA GLU A 88 6.97 -6.76 -6.61
C GLU A 88 5.84 -6.17 -7.45
N THR A 89 5.40 -6.88 -8.49
CA THR A 89 4.20 -6.50 -9.22
C THR A 89 2.94 -6.75 -8.37
N GLN A 90 2.15 -5.70 -8.13
CA GLN A 90 0.90 -5.73 -7.36
C GLN A 90 -0.35 -5.64 -8.25
N VAL A 91 -0.18 -5.31 -9.53
CA VAL A 91 -1.24 -5.35 -10.54
C VAL A 91 -0.61 -5.81 -11.85
N LEU A 92 -1.17 -6.83 -12.50
CA LEU A 92 -0.78 -7.25 -13.83
C LEU A 92 -2.01 -7.29 -14.73
N LEU A 93 -2.00 -6.48 -15.79
CA LEU A 93 -3.07 -6.43 -16.79
C LEU A 93 -2.51 -6.97 -18.11
N LEU A 94 -3.19 -7.97 -18.66
CA LEU A 94 -2.91 -8.53 -19.97
C LEU A 94 -3.93 -8.03 -20.98
N GLU A 95 -3.48 -7.79 -22.21
CA GLU A 95 -4.29 -7.48 -23.38
C GLU A 95 -4.07 -8.59 -24.42
N GLY A 96 -5.15 -9.26 -24.80
CA GLY A 96 -5.18 -10.30 -25.84
C GLY A 96 -6.23 -9.99 -26.91
N VAL A 97 -6.07 -10.57 -28.10
CA VAL A 97 -7.02 -10.42 -29.21
C VAL A 97 -7.93 -11.65 -29.26
N GLU A 98 -9.22 -11.46 -28.99
CA GLU A 98 -10.23 -12.50 -29.16
C GLU A 98 -10.71 -12.54 -30.62
N LYS A 99 -10.43 -13.66 -31.29
CA LYS A 99 -10.99 -13.94 -32.63
C LYS A 99 -12.29 -14.71 -32.46
N THR A 100 -13.42 -14.02 -32.59
CA THR A 100 -14.72 -14.70 -32.64
C THR A 100 -14.96 -15.22 -34.06
N ALA A 101 -15.01 -16.54 -34.22
CA ALA A 101 -15.46 -17.17 -35.46
C ALA A 101 -16.98 -17.33 -35.37
N LEU A 102 -17.73 -16.36 -35.88
CA LEU A 102 -19.16 -16.54 -36.14
C LEU A 102 -19.30 -17.55 -37.29
N ARG A 103 -19.67 -18.80 -36.98
CA ARG A 103 -20.13 -19.75 -37.99
C ARG A 103 -21.55 -19.37 -38.40
N ASN A 104 -21.67 -18.56 -39.44
CA ASN A 104 -22.89 -18.52 -40.25
C ASN A 104 -22.58 -19.35 -41.50
N ASP A 105 -23.35 -20.42 -41.73
CA ASP A 105 -23.11 -21.34 -42.85
C ASP A 105 -23.35 -20.72 -44.24
N ASP A 106 -23.73 -19.44 -44.37
CA ASP A 106 -24.05 -18.82 -45.67
C ASP A 106 -23.75 -17.29 -45.80
N ALA A 107 -22.73 -16.74 -45.14
CA ALA A 107 -22.26 -15.38 -45.46
C ALA A 107 -20.79 -15.17 -45.06
N GLU A 108 -20.05 -14.40 -45.86
CA GLU A 108 -18.66 -13.98 -45.62
C GLU A 108 -18.38 -13.73 -44.13
N THR A 109 -17.42 -14.46 -43.58
CA THR A 109 -16.96 -14.34 -42.19
C THR A 109 -16.54 -12.90 -41.88
N GLN A 110 -17.43 -12.10 -41.31
CA GLN A 110 -17.07 -10.87 -40.62
C GLN A 110 -16.55 -11.26 -39.23
N SER A 111 -15.24 -11.45 -39.10
CA SER A 111 -14.59 -11.57 -37.80
C SER A 111 -14.64 -10.23 -37.08
N SER A 112 -15.41 -10.12 -36.01
CA SER A 112 -15.19 -9.03 -35.05
C SER A 112 -14.05 -9.44 -34.12
N GLU A 113 -12.91 -8.74 -34.26
CA GLU A 113 -11.80 -8.86 -33.31
C GLU A 113 -12.16 -8.03 -32.07
N GLY A 114 -12.40 -8.71 -30.94
CA GLY A 114 -12.62 -8.06 -29.65
C GLY A 114 -11.33 -8.07 -28.84
N THR A 115 -10.93 -6.94 -28.26
CA THR A 115 -9.83 -6.93 -27.29
C THR A 115 -10.33 -7.46 -25.94
N LEU A 116 -9.71 -8.53 -25.45
CA LEU A 116 -9.98 -9.09 -24.13
C LEU A 116 -8.86 -8.68 -23.17
N TYR A 117 -9.25 -8.23 -21.98
CA TYR A 117 -8.33 -7.93 -20.89
C TYR A 117 -8.41 -9.00 -19.81
N ILE A 118 -7.26 -9.38 -19.25
CA ILE A 118 -7.16 -10.30 -18.12
C ILE A 118 -6.39 -9.62 -17.02
N LEU A 119 -7.02 -9.42 -15.88
CA LEU A 119 -6.48 -8.75 -14.72
C LEU A 119 -6.06 -9.76 -13.67
N PHE A 120 -4.84 -9.59 -13.15
CA PHE A 120 -4.23 -10.36 -12.08
C PHE A 120 -3.97 -9.43 -10.90
N LEU A 121 -4.62 -9.71 -9.77
CA LEU A 121 -4.50 -8.97 -8.51
C LEU A 121 -4.01 -9.91 -7.40
N PRO A 122 -2.72 -9.84 -7.03
CA PRO A 122 -2.23 -10.41 -5.78
C PRO A 122 -3.11 -9.97 -4.61
N ALA A 123 -3.56 -10.94 -3.82
CA ALA A 123 -4.46 -10.74 -2.68
C ALA A 123 -3.81 -11.21 -1.38
N LEU A 124 -4.31 -10.71 -0.24
CA LEU A 124 -3.91 -11.20 1.07
C LEU A 124 -4.55 -12.55 1.37
N GLU A 125 -3.75 -13.47 1.89
CA GLU A 125 -4.18 -14.80 2.36
C GLU A 125 -3.84 -14.95 3.85
N GLY A 126 -4.82 -14.71 4.72
CA GLY A 126 -4.59 -14.74 6.17
C GLY A 126 -3.52 -13.73 6.60
N GLN A 127 -2.37 -14.25 7.05
CA GLN A 127 -1.21 -13.45 7.50
C GLN A 127 -0.16 -13.24 6.41
N PHE A 128 -0.43 -13.68 5.18
CA PHE A 128 0.51 -13.64 4.06
C PHE A 128 0.11 -12.59 3.04
N ARG A 129 1.11 -11.80 2.63
CA ARG A 129 1.05 -10.92 1.47
C ARG A 129 1.47 -11.70 0.23
N THR A 130 0.96 -11.29 -0.93
CA THR A 130 1.39 -11.83 -2.21
C THR A 130 1.79 -10.75 -3.20
N SER A 131 2.66 -11.11 -4.15
CA SER A 131 3.06 -10.28 -5.28
C SER A 131 3.47 -11.16 -6.47
N LEU A 132 3.62 -10.56 -7.64
CA LEU A 132 4.06 -11.26 -8.85
C LEU A 132 5.50 -10.86 -9.24
N GLN A 133 6.16 -11.76 -9.94
CA GLN A 133 7.44 -11.51 -10.60
C GLN A 133 7.63 -12.42 -11.82
N GLY A 134 8.47 -11.99 -12.76
CA GLY A 134 8.91 -12.78 -13.91
C GLY A 134 10.26 -13.46 -13.72
N THR A 135 10.53 -14.52 -14.50
CA THR A 135 11.86 -15.13 -14.63
C THR A 135 12.47 -14.90 -16.02
N SER A 136 13.76 -15.23 -16.19
CA SER A 136 14.43 -15.17 -17.51
C SER A 136 13.76 -16.05 -18.57
N GLU A 137 13.11 -17.13 -18.13
CA GLU A 137 12.44 -18.17 -18.93
C GLU A 137 10.95 -17.88 -19.18
N ASN A 138 10.52 -16.64 -19.02
CA ASN A 138 9.13 -16.20 -19.18
C ASN A 138 8.12 -16.85 -18.22
N GLU A 139 8.60 -17.42 -17.11
CA GLU A 139 7.70 -17.91 -16.07
C GLU A 139 7.15 -16.74 -15.26
N LEU A 140 5.84 -16.77 -15.01
CA LEU A 140 5.20 -15.93 -14.01
C LEU A 140 5.25 -16.65 -12.67
N GLN A 141 5.72 -15.96 -11.64
CA GLN A 141 5.82 -16.49 -10.29
C GLN A 141 4.97 -15.68 -9.32
N LEU A 142 4.34 -16.39 -8.37
CA LEU A 142 3.63 -15.85 -7.23
C LEU A 142 4.55 -15.91 -5.99
N CYS A 143 4.92 -14.75 -5.48
CA CYS A 143 5.61 -14.62 -4.21
C CYS A 143 4.58 -14.54 -3.10
N VAL A 144 4.81 -15.29 -2.01
CA VAL A 144 3.96 -15.33 -0.82
C VAL A 144 4.85 -15.11 0.39
N GLU A 145 4.53 -14.18 1.28
CA GLU A 145 5.37 -13.91 2.45
C GLU A 145 4.59 -13.37 3.65
N SER A 146 4.92 -13.85 4.86
CA SER A 146 4.39 -13.33 6.12
C SER A 146 5.24 -12.20 6.69
N GLY A 147 6.53 -12.14 6.37
CA GLY A 147 7.47 -11.23 7.03
C GLY A 147 7.82 -11.60 8.48
N ASP A 148 7.45 -12.80 8.95
CA ASP A 148 7.80 -13.32 10.27
C ASP A 148 8.21 -14.80 10.16
N PRO A 149 9.42 -15.21 10.58
CA PRO A 149 9.88 -16.59 10.47
C PRO A 149 9.02 -17.60 11.22
N ASN A 150 8.25 -17.16 12.22
CA ASN A 150 7.35 -18.01 13.00
C ASN A 150 5.96 -18.16 12.39
N VAL A 151 5.61 -17.31 11.41
CA VAL A 151 4.35 -17.39 10.69
C VAL A 151 4.59 -18.11 9.37
N GLN A 152 4.34 -19.41 9.36
CA GLN A 152 4.66 -20.31 8.26
C GLN A 152 3.41 -20.94 7.67
N THR A 153 3.45 -21.22 6.37
CA THR A 153 2.45 -22.01 5.66
C THR A 153 3.13 -22.97 4.70
N CYS A 154 2.41 -23.99 4.24
CA CYS A 154 2.78 -24.82 3.09
C CYS A 154 1.82 -24.61 1.90
N GLN A 155 0.74 -23.83 2.06
CA GLN A 155 -0.26 -23.62 1.01
C GLN A 155 -0.93 -22.26 1.11
N VAL A 156 -1.43 -21.80 -0.02
CA VAL A 156 -2.34 -20.65 -0.16
C VAL A 156 -3.45 -21.01 -1.14
N LYS A 157 -4.68 -20.58 -0.88
CA LYS A 157 -5.85 -20.93 -1.72
C LYS A 157 -6.34 -19.74 -2.53
N GLU A 158 -6.39 -18.56 -1.93
CA GLU A 158 -6.94 -17.35 -2.54
C GLU A 158 -5.90 -16.22 -2.65
N ALA A 159 -4.69 -16.60 -3.05
CA ALA A 159 -3.53 -15.72 -3.08
C ALA A 159 -3.51 -14.75 -4.27
N LEU A 160 -4.16 -15.10 -5.39
CA LEU A 160 -4.12 -14.30 -6.61
C LEU A 160 -5.50 -14.31 -7.25
N PHE A 161 -6.15 -13.15 -7.31
CA PHE A 161 -7.43 -13.00 -7.97
C PHE A 161 -7.22 -12.72 -9.46
N VAL A 162 -7.98 -13.40 -10.30
CA VAL A 162 -7.95 -13.27 -11.75
C VAL A 162 -9.34 -12.99 -12.26
N ASN A 163 -9.50 -11.97 -13.09
CA ASN A 163 -10.76 -11.60 -13.71
C ASN A 163 -10.53 -11.21 -15.18
N SER A 164 -11.56 -11.29 -16.02
CA SER A 164 -11.47 -10.93 -17.43
C SER A 164 -12.64 -10.09 -17.90
N GLY A 165 -12.40 -9.20 -18.86
CA GLY A 165 -13.44 -8.34 -19.43
C GLY A 165 -12.97 -7.57 -20.66
N TYR A 166 -13.91 -6.92 -21.35
CA TYR A 166 -13.65 -6.20 -22.61
C TYR A 166 -13.30 -4.72 -22.41
N ASN A 167 -13.50 -4.18 -21.20
CA ASN A 167 -13.13 -2.81 -20.84
C ASN A 167 -12.23 -2.86 -19.60
N PRO A 168 -10.97 -2.39 -19.66
CA PRO A 168 -10.01 -2.52 -18.57
C PRO A 168 -10.38 -1.65 -17.35
N PHE A 169 -11.09 -0.54 -17.56
CA PHE A 169 -11.51 0.35 -16.47
C PHE A 169 -12.64 -0.24 -15.65
N GLU A 170 -13.67 -0.76 -16.33
CA GLU A 170 -14.76 -1.49 -15.66
C GLU A 170 -14.23 -2.78 -15.02
N LEU A 171 -13.33 -3.51 -15.71
CA LEU A 171 -12.70 -4.71 -15.17
C LEU A 171 -11.98 -4.45 -13.85
N MET A 172 -11.21 -3.36 -13.75
CA MET A 172 -10.55 -2.98 -12.50
C MET A 172 -11.56 -2.71 -11.39
N LYS A 173 -12.56 -1.87 -11.69
CA LYS A 173 -13.59 -1.45 -10.73
C LYS A 173 -14.38 -2.64 -10.19
N ASP A 174 -14.88 -3.50 -11.08
CA ASP A 174 -15.65 -4.68 -10.72
C ASP A 174 -14.81 -5.71 -9.95
N SER A 175 -13.54 -5.87 -10.33
CA SER A 175 -12.61 -6.76 -9.62
C SER A 175 -12.40 -6.32 -8.17
N ILE A 176 -12.19 -5.03 -7.94
CA ILE A 176 -12.03 -4.49 -6.58
C ILE A 176 -13.33 -4.62 -5.78
N ARG A 177 -14.51 -4.41 -6.39
CA ARG A 177 -15.81 -4.65 -5.73
C ARG A 177 -16.00 -6.12 -5.34
N ILE A 178 -15.70 -7.06 -6.24
CA ILE A 178 -15.77 -8.50 -5.97
C ILE A 178 -14.84 -8.86 -4.81
N LEU A 179 -13.59 -8.38 -4.84
CA LEU A 179 -12.62 -8.62 -3.78
C LEU A 179 -13.06 -8.01 -2.44
N ALA A 180 -13.60 -6.79 -2.44
CA ALA A 180 -14.09 -6.12 -1.22
C ALA A 180 -15.21 -6.94 -0.58
N LYS A 181 -16.19 -7.39 -1.38
CA LYS A 181 -17.29 -8.24 -0.92
C LYS A 181 -16.81 -9.60 -0.43
N HIS A 182 -15.88 -10.23 -1.15
CA HIS A 182 -15.38 -11.58 -0.83
C HIS A 182 -14.51 -11.59 0.42
N LYS A 183 -13.55 -10.67 0.52
CA LYS A 183 -12.61 -10.60 1.65
C LYS A 183 -13.22 -9.91 2.87
N GLY A 184 -14.11 -8.94 2.66
CA GLY A 184 -14.78 -8.21 3.74
C GLY A 184 -13.83 -7.36 4.60
N THR A 185 -12.62 -7.06 4.14
CA THR A 185 -11.60 -6.36 4.94
C THR A 185 -11.40 -4.90 4.57
N PHE A 186 -11.95 -4.46 3.44
CA PHE A 186 -11.84 -3.10 2.91
C PHE A 186 -13.11 -2.74 2.13
N SER A 187 -13.27 -1.47 1.78
CA SER A 187 -14.42 -0.96 1.03
C SER A 187 -13.99 -0.45 -0.34
N HIS A 188 -14.85 -0.62 -1.36
CA HIS A 188 -14.65 0.00 -2.65
C HIS A 188 -14.78 1.53 -2.53
N VAL A 189 -14.04 2.30 -3.34
CA VAL A 189 -13.97 3.77 -3.24
C VAL A 189 -15.34 4.47 -3.29
N GLU A 190 -16.29 3.91 -4.06
CA GLU A 190 -17.66 4.45 -4.17
C GLU A 190 -18.52 4.24 -2.92
N ASP A 191 -18.15 3.29 -2.06
CA ASP A 191 -18.86 3.03 -0.80
C ASP A 191 -18.31 3.90 0.35
N LYS A 192 -17.30 4.73 0.07
CA LYS A 192 -16.64 5.57 1.06
C LYS A 192 -17.17 7.00 1.01
N LYS A 193 -17.17 7.68 2.16
CA LYS A 193 -17.53 9.10 2.25
C LYS A 193 -16.44 9.93 1.58
N ILE A 194 -16.81 10.65 0.51
CA ILE A 194 -15.94 11.62 -0.16
C ILE A 194 -15.79 12.86 0.74
N PRO A 195 -14.56 13.23 1.15
CA PRO A 195 -14.36 14.44 1.94
C PRO A 195 -14.64 15.73 1.15
N PRO A 196 -15.31 16.73 1.74
CA PRO A 196 -15.63 17.99 1.04
C PRO A 196 -14.41 18.76 0.54
N HIS A 197 -13.26 18.58 1.20
CA HIS A 197 -12.02 19.29 0.88
C HIS A 197 -11.34 18.82 -0.41
N LEU A 198 -11.81 17.73 -1.05
CA LEU A 198 -11.29 17.30 -2.35
C LEU A 198 -11.57 18.32 -3.48
N ASP A 199 -12.62 19.13 -3.35
CA ASP A 199 -12.95 20.19 -4.30
C ASP A 199 -12.27 21.53 -3.97
N TRP A 200 -11.40 21.55 -2.96
CA TRP A 200 -10.77 22.77 -2.47
C TRP A 200 -9.34 22.90 -2.98
N PHE A 201 -8.95 24.12 -3.34
CA PHE A 201 -7.54 24.46 -3.40
C PHE A 201 -6.99 24.53 -1.98
N GLY A 202 -6.03 23.66 -1.68
CA GLY A 202 -5.30 23.63 -0.42
C GLY A 202 -3.81 23.87 -0.62
N TRP A 203 -3.12 24.21 0.47
CA TRP A 203 -1.67 24.42 0.47
C TRP A 203 -0.99 23.50 1.48
N CYS A 204 0.12 22.89 1.09
CA CYS A 204 0.98 22.10 1.97
C CYS A 204 2.32 22.82 2.14
N THR A 205 2.79 22.94 3.39
CA THR A 205 3.98 23.74 3.72
C THR A 205 5.29 23.10 3.29
N TRP A 206 5.31 21.82 2.89
CA TRP A 206 6.52 21.04 2.64
C TRP A 206 7.46 21.67 1.60
N ASP A 207 6.97 21.91 0.37
CA ASP A 207 7.83 22.42 -0.71
C ASP A 207 8.27 23.88 -0.50
N ALA A 208 7.59 24.60 0.41
CA ALA A 208 7.94 25.97 0.75
C ALA A 208 9.03 26.05 1.84
N PHE A 209 8.97 25.18 2.86
CA PHE A 209 9.81 25.33 4.06
C PHE A 209 10.61 24.09 4.44
N TYR A 210 10.21 22.90 3.99
CA TYR A 210 10.63 21.63 4.56
C TYR A 210 10.49 21.68 6.11
N THR A 211 11.47 21.16 6.84
CA THR A 211 11.49 21.14 8.32
C THR A 211 11.59 22.53 8.97
N ARG A 212 11.82 23.60 8.19
CA ARG A 212 11.93 24.98 8.69
C ARG A 212 10.58 25.69 8.82
N VAL A 213 9.46 25.00 8.61
CA VAL A 213 8.12 25.59 8.75
C VAL A 213 7.94 26.27 10.12
N ASP A 214 7.34 27.45 10.12
CA ASP A 214 7.00 28.21 11.32
C ASP A 214 5.70 29.05 11.11
N PRO A 215 5.07 29.54 12.20
CA PRO A 215 3.81 30.29 12.10
C PRO A 215 3.87 31.56 11.24
N ARG A 216 5.03 32.23 11.19
CA ARG A 216 5.20 33.46 10.40
C ARG A 216 5.24 33.15 8.92
N GLY A 217 6.05 32.17 8.52
CA GLY A 217 6.13 31.71 7.13
C GLY A 217 4.77 31.22 6.62
N ILE A 218 4.00 30.52 7.46
CA ILE A 218 2.63 30.11 7.13
C ILE A 218 1.74 31.33 6.87
N ARG A 219 1.74 32.33 7.77
CA ARG A 219 0.92 33.54 7.64
C ARG A 219 1.27 34.32 6.36
N GLU A 220 2.56 34.52 6.10
CA GLU A 220 3.05 35.20 4.90
C GLU A 220 2.68 34.43 3.62
N GLY A 221 2.80 33.10 3.62
CA GLY A 221 2.41 32.25 2.49
C GLY A 221 0.90 32.30 2.20
N LEU A 222 0.06 32.20 3.24
CA LEU A 222 -1.38 32.33 3.09
C LEU A 222 -1.80 33.72 2.59
N GLN A 223 -1.15 34.78 3.10
CA GLN A 223 -1.37 36.14 2.63
C GLN A 223 -0.98 36.28 1.16
N SER A 224 0.19 35.79 0.77
CA SER A 224 0.66 35.84 -0.63
C SER A 224 -0.28 35.09 -1.58
N LEU A 225 -0.76 33.91 -1.21
CA LEU A 225 -1.75 33.15 -1.98
C LEU A 225 -3.07 33.93 -2.15
N SER A 226 -3.54 34.58 -1.07
CA SER A 226 -4.75 35.41 -1.12
C SER A 226 -4.56 36.63 -2.01
N GLU A 227 -3.44 37.36 -1.90
CA GLU A 227 -3.11 38.53 -2.72
C GLU A 227 -2.93 38.16 -4.20
N GLY A 228 -2.44 36.95 -4.47
CA GLY A 228 -2.35 36.37 -5.82
C GLY A 228 -3.68 35.90 -6.42
N GLY A 229 -4.79 36.00 -5.69
CA GLY A 229 -6.12 35.59 -6.17
C GLY A 229 -6.40 34.08 -6.05
N CYS A 230 -5.58 33.34 -5.30
CA CYS A 230 -5.76 31.91 -5.05
C CYS A 230 -5.75 31.58 -3.54
N PRO A 231 -6.72 32.10 -2.76
CA PRO A 231 -6.76 31.84 -1.33
C PRO A 231 -6.92 30.34 -1.04
N ALA A 232 -6.01 29.78 -0.24
CA ALA A 232 -6.09 28.40 0.20
C ALA A 232 -7.27 28.22 1.17
N LYS A 233 -8.15 27.26 0.87
CA LYS A 233 -9.28 26.89 1.74
C LYS A 233 -8.91 25.81 2.77
N PHE A 234 -7.73 25.22 2.62
CA PHE A 234 -7.23 24.16 3.47
C PHE A 234 -5.70 24.26 3.55
N LEU A 235 -5.13 23.95 4.72
CA LEU A 235 -3.70 24.00 5.00
C LEU A 235 -3.22 22.66 5.55
N ILE A 236 -2.15 22.11 5.00
CA ILE A 236 -1.39 21.02 5.61
C ILE A 236 -0.08 21.61 6.13
N ILE A 237 0.09 21.63 7.46
CA ILE A 237 1.40 21.87 8.07
C ILE A 237 2.19 20.56 8.02
N ASP A 238 3.08 20.44 7.06
CA ASP A 238 3.93 19.26 6.90
C ASP A 238 5.07 19.23 7.95
N ASP A 239 5.97 18.26 7.84
CA ASP A 239 6.98 17.97 8.86
C ASP A 239 7.86 19.17 9.23
N GLY A 240 8.11 19.31 10.54
CA GLY A 240 8.98 20.31 11.15
C GLY A 240 8.36 21.04 12.34
N TRP A 241 7.06 20.90 12.60
CA TRP A 241 6.39 21.56 13.71
C TRP A 241 6.44 20.77 15.02
N GLN A 242 6.66 19.46 14.94
CA GLN A 242 6.62 18.55 16.09
C GLN A 242 7.94 18.57 16.88
N GLU A 243 7.88 18.11 18.13
CA GLU A 243 9.06 17.94 18.98
C GLU A 243 9.78 16.64 18.67
N THR A 244 11.05 16.73 18.26
CA THR A 244 11.82 15.60 17.74
C THR A 244 13.25 15.58 18.23
N VAL A 245 13.82 14.39 18.26
CA VAL A 245 15.22 14.16 18.62
C VAL A 245 15.88 13.28 17.56
N ASN A 246 17.12 13.61 17.21
CA ASN A 246 17.97 12.77 16.39
C ASN A 246 19.23 12.40 17.17
N ASP A 247 19.27 11.19 17.71
CA ASP A 247 20.37 10.69 18.54
C ASP A 247 21.71 10.60 17.80
N PHE A 248 21.67 10.67 16.47
CA PHE A 248 22.83 10.49 15.60
C PHE A 248 23.37 11.82 15.04
N LEU A 249 22.68 12.94 15.27
CA LEU A 249 23.12 14.27 14.89
C LEU A 249 23.48 15.05 16.15
N LYS A 250 24.74 15.46 16.28
CA LYS A 250 25.12 16.39 17.35
C LYS A 250 24.74 17.81 16.96
N GLU A 251 24.46 18.63 17.97
CA GLU A 251 24.10 20.03 17.78
C GLU A 251 25.22 20.77 17.02
N GLY A 252 24.86 21.39 15.88
CA GLY A 252 25.80 22.09 15.00
C GLY A 252 26.45 21.26 13.89
N GLU A 253 26.20 19.95 13.80
CA GLU A 253 26.68 19.11 12.70
C GLU A 253 25.73 19.18 11.48
N THR A 254 26.31 19.24 10.27
CA THR A 254 25.54 19.03 9.04
C THR A 254 25.17 17.55 8.94
N PRO A 255 23.88 17.21 8.71
CA PRO A 255 23.49 15.83 8.50
C PRO A 255 24.29 15.19 7.36
N THR A 256 24.84 14.00 7.60
CA THR A 256 25.34 13.15 6.53
C THR A 256 24.17 12.40 5.90
N ASP A 257 24.27 12.10 4.60
CA ASP A 257 23.19 11.54 3.79
C ASP A 257 22.41 10.40 4.52
N GLY A 258 21.15 10.68 4.82
CA GLY A 258 20.19 9.72 5.35
C GLY A 258 20.01 9.75 6.86
N ILE A 259 20.86 10.41 7.65
CA ILE A 259 20.69 10.47 9.11
C ILE A 259 19.40 11.22 9.51
N GLU A 260 18.93 12.14 8.67
CA GLU A 260 17.67 12.85 8.84
C GLU A 260 16.47 11.90 9.02
N PHE A 261 16.48 10.73 8.38
CA PHE A 261 15.43 9.72 8.49
C PHE A 261 15.45 8.95 9.82
N ALA A 262 16.51 9.08 10.63
CA ALA A 262 16.59 8.47 11.95
C ALA A 262 15.95 9.34 13.06
N THR A 263 15.46 10.52 12.71
CA THR A 263 14.78 11.44 13.63
C THR A 263 13.51 10.81 14.20
N ARG A 264 13.33 10.92 15.52
CA ARG A 264 12.23 10.33 16.27
C ARG A 264 11.36 11.38 16.93
N LEU A 265 10.06 11.09 17.03
CA LEU A 265 9.12 11.89 17.80
C LEU A 265 9.49 11.80 19.29
N ALA A 266 9.56 12.94 19.97
CA ALA A 266 9.85 13.01 21.41
C ALA A 266 8.62 13.43 22.23
N ASP A 267 7.73 14.26 21.67
CA ASP A 267 6.45 14.61 22.30
C ASP A 267 5.35 14.68 21.25
N ILE A 268 4.10 14.44 21.65
CA ILE A 268 2.93 14.64 20.78
C ILE A 268 2.59 16.13 20.61
N LYS A 269 3.11 16.98 21.49
CA LYS A 269 2.96 18.43 21.41
C LYS A 269 3.94 19.06 20.42
N GLU A 270 3.56 20.23 19.93
CA GLU A 270 4.39 21.04 19.05
C GLU A 270 5.69 21.51 19.72
N ASN A 271 6.69 21.77 18.89
CA ASN A 271 7.97 22.31 19.35
C ASN A 271 7.88 23.83 19.62
N LYS A 272 9.00 24.36 20.13
CA LYS A 272 9.13 25.79 20.52
C LYS A 272 8.79 26.81 19.42
N LYS A 273 8.83 26.44 18.13
CA LYS A 273 8.47 27.35 17.03
C LYS A 273 6.98 27.72 17.06
N PHE A 274 6.15 26.83 17.59
CA PHE A 274 4.69 26.96 17.61
C PHE A 274 4.14 27.29 19.00
N THR A 275 4.90 27.04 20.08
CA THR A 275 4.48 27.42 21.45
C THR A 275 4.74 28.89 21.80
N GLN A 276 5.60 29.60 21.05
CA GLN A 276 6.07 30.95 21.40
C GLN A 276 5.37 32.08 20.61
N THR A 277 4.31 31.77 19.86
CA THR A 277 3.62 32.72 18.97
C THR A 277 2.17 32.99 19.37
N ASP A 278 1.68 34.19 19.02
CA ASP A 278 0.34 34.74 19.29
C ASP A 278 -0.82 33.75 18.99
N PRO A 279 -1.94 33.74 19.75
CA PRO A 279 -3.02 32.74 19.71
C PRO A 279 -3.80 32.59 18.38
N GLU A 280 -3.50 33.36 17.34
CA GLU A 280 -4.32 33.45 16.12
C GLU A 280 -3.97 32.44 15.01
N CYS A 281 -2.95 31.61 15.17
CA CYS A 281 -2.58 30.61 14.14
C CYS A 281 -3.17 29.22 14.46
N THR A 282 -4.47 29.04 14.26
CA THR A 282 -5.12 27.72 14.32
C THR A 282 -5.30 27.16 12.91
N ALA A 283 -4.37 26.29 12.49
CA ALA A 283 -4.61 25.24 11.51
C ALA A 283 -3.40 24.30 11.50
N THR A 284 -3.43 23.20 12.25
CA THR A 284 -2.41 22.15 12.21
C THR A 284 -2.95 20.91 11.51
N ASN A 285 -2.10 20.16 10.81
CA ASN A 285 -2.35 18.78 10.37
C ASN A 285 -1.01 18.06 10.60
N LEU A 286 -1.00 16.82 11.11
CA LEU A 286 0.23 16.10 11.53
C LEU A 286 0.65 15.03 10.52
N ILE A 287 1.91 14.52 10.58
CA ILE A 287 2.43 13.23 10.05
C ILE A 287 3.44 12.57 11.03
N GLY A 288 3.54 11.22 10.96
CA GLY A 288 4.48 10.36 11.66
C GLY A 288 5.95 10.43 11.21
N TYR A 289 6.85 10.19 12.14
CA TYR A 289 8.29 10.33 11.95
C TYR A 289 8.95 9.09 11.41
N TRP A 290 9.91 9.29 10.50
CA TRP A 290 10.68 8.22 9.86
C TRP A 290 11.31 7.26 10.87
N GLY A 291 11.91 7.79 11.94
CA GLY A 291 12.52 7.01 13.01
C GLY A 291 11.53 6.46 14.05
N GLY A 292 10.23 6.71 13.93
CA GLY A 292 9.21 6.31 14.91
C GLY A 292 9.25 7.14 16.20
N LEU A 293 8.86 6.53 17.33
CA LEU A 293 8.83 7.17 18.65
C LEU A 293 10.17 7.00 19.36
N HIS A 294 10.61 8.05 20.06
CA HIS A 294 11.81 7.99 20.89
C HIS A 294 11.56 7.10 22.12
N PRO A 295 12.38 6.05 22.36
CA PRO A 295 12.10 5.07 23.40
C PRO A 295 12.22 5.62 24.84
N ASP A 296 13.16 6.54 25.04
CA ASP A 296 13.51 7.02 26.39
C ASP A 296 12.87 8.36 26.77
N HIS A 297 12.08 8.98 25.89
CA HIS A 297 11.47 10.27 26.18
C HIS A 297 10.20 10.07 27.02
N GLU A 298 10.15 10.66 28.22
CA GLU A 298 9.12 10.40 29.26
C GLU A 298 7.66 10.46 28.77
N PRO A 299 7.21 11.48 28.00
CA PRO A 299 5.85 11.56 27.48
C PRO A 299 5.40 10.36 26.65
N LEU A 300 6.35 9.64 26.02
CA LEU A 300 6.09 8.56 25.08
C LEU A 300 6.31 7.16 25.67
N LYS A 301 6.97 7.03 26.84
CA LYS A 301 7.23 5.74 27.50
C LYS A 301 5.98 4.91 27.73
N LYS A 302 4.82 5.56 27.98
CA LYS A 302 3.53 4.90 28.16
C LYS A 302 3.08 4.05 26.96
N TYR A 303 3.56 4.36 25.74
CA TYR A 303 3.25 3.60 24.53
C TYR A 303 4.24 2.46 24.26
N LYS A 304 5.22 2.28 25.15
CA LYS A 304 6.25 1.23 25.12
C LYS A 304 6.93 1.10 23.74
N PRO A 305 7.39 2.21 23.13
CA PRO A 305 8.18 2.15 21.90
C PRO A 305 9.40 1.24 22.07
N LYS A 306 9.69 0.45 21.04
CA LYS A 306 10.89 -0.41 20.97
C LYS A 306 11.59 -0.19 19.64
N ILE A 307 12.92 -0.09 19.68
CA ILE A 307 13.72 -0.02 18.45
C ILE A 307 13.65 -1.38 17.76
N GLU A 308 13.08 -1.39 16.56
CA GLU A 308 12.97 -2.54 15.67
C GLU A 308 13.59 -2.19 14.32
N TYR A 309 14.15 -3.20 13.66
CA TYR A 309 14.90 -3.01 12.41
C TYR A 309 14.09 -3.54 11.23
N PRO A 310 13.78 -2.70 10.22
CA PRO A 310 13.08 -3.15 9.03
C PRO A 310 13.76 -4.34 8.36
N VAL A 311 13.00 -5.40 8.12
CA VAL A 311 13.45 -6.58 7.37
C VAL A 311 12.96 -6.45 5.94
N LYS A 312 13.90 -6.39 5.00
CA LYS A 312 13.58 -6.29 3.58
C LYS A 312 12.84 -7.55 3.12
N SER A 313 11.72 -7.37 2.41
CA SER A 313 11.03 -8.47 1.72
C SER A 313 11.96 -9.13 0.70
N ARG A 314 11.85 -10.46 0.56
CA ARG A 314 12.57 -11.21 -0.49
C ARG A 314 12.13 -10.82 -1.89
N SER A 315 10.88 -10.40 -2.02
CA SER A 315 10.32 -9.91 -3.27
C SER A 315 10.58 -8.42 -3.47
N GLN A 316 11.24 -7.68 -2.57
CA GLN A 316 11.45 -6.24 -2.77
C GLN A 316 12.50 -5.91 -3.84
N SER A 317 12.15 -4.97 -4.74
CA SER A 317 13.05 -4.38 -5.75
C SER A 317 14.45 -4.10 -5.21
N HIS A 318 15.46 -4.34 -6.04
CA HIS A 318 16.87 -4.08 -5.71
C HIS A 318 17.25 -2.58 -5.77
N MET A 319 16.32 -1.70 -6.15
CA MET A 319 16.62 -0.27 -6.17
C MET A 319 16.97 0.23 -4.76
N ARG A 320 18.07 0.99 -4.69
CA ARG A 320 18.56 1.59 -3.45
C ARG A 320 17.63 2.73 -3.03
N CYS A 321 17.17 2.69 -1.78
CA CYS A 321 16.40 3.76 -1.16
C CYS A 321 17.18 4.27 0.07
N GLY A 322 17.64 5.53 0.05
CA GLY A 322 18.42 6.14 1.12
C GLY A 322 17.68 6.14 2.46
N ALA A 323 16.39 6.51 2.44
CA ALA A 323 15.53 6.51 3.62
C ALA A 323 15.42 5.11 4.24
N LEU A 324 15.08 4.08 3.45
CA LEU A 324 14.98 2.72 3.96
C LEU A 324 16.32 2.21 4.51
N LEU A 325 17.44 2.51 3.83
CA LEU A 325 18.77 2.13 4.33
C LEU A 325 19.08 2.79 5.68
N SER A 326 18.70 4.05 5.87
CA SER A 326 18.84 4.72 7.15
C SER A 326 18.01 4.03 8.24
N LEU A 327 16.75 3.69 7.96
CA LEU A 327 15.90 2.98 8.92
C LEU A 327 16.42 1.57 9.26
N VAL A 328 16.92 0.84 8.27
CA VAL A 328 17.57 -0.47 8.48
C VAL A 328 18.83 -0.34 9.35
N ARG A 329 19.58 0.76 9.22
CA ARG A 329 20.79 1.01 10.00
C ARG A 329 20.50 1.47 11.42
N ASN A 330 19.56 2.41 11.56
CA ASN A 330 19.37 3.19 12.77
C ASN A 330 18.17 2.72 13.60
N GLY A 331 17.30 1.89 13.02
CA GLY A 331 16.12 1.32 13.66
C GLY A 331 14.97 2.32 13.79
N VAL A 332 13.76 1.76 13.82
CA VAL A 332 12.49 2.49 13.98
C VAL A 332 11.96 2.23 15.38
N GLY A 333 11.60 3.28 16.11
CA GLY A 333 10.88 3.20 17.37
C GLY A 333 9.45 2.77 17.16
N LEU A 334 9.24 1.46 16.99
CA LEU A 334 7.95 0.85 16.78
C LEU A 334 7.12 0.95 18.06
N ILE A 335 5.94 1.56 17.95
CA ILE A 335 4.94 1.61 19.02
C ILE A 335 4.52 0.19 19.37
N ASN A 336 4.36 -0.12 20.66
CA ASN A 336 3.84 -1.43 21.02
C ASN A 336 2.45 -1.64 20.39
N PRO A 337 2.19 -2.76 19.68
CA PRO A 337 0.90 -2.97 19.02
C PRO A 337 -0.30 -3.00 19.95
N GLY A 338 -0.10 -3.23 21.27
CA GLY A 338 -1.17 -3.13 22.28
C GLY A 338 -1.43 -1.71 22.76
N CYS A 339 -0.61 -0.73 22.37
CA CYS A 339 -0.70 0.67 22.77
C CYS A 339 -0.93 1.62 21.57
N VAL A 340 -0.93 1.11 20.34
CA VAL A 340 -1.02 1.94 19.12
C VAL A 340 -2.29 2.80 19.03
N TYR A 341 -3.44 2.25 19.44
CA TYR A 341 -4.68 3.04 19.52
C TYR A 341 -4.56 4.19 20.53
N ASN A 342 -4.02 3.93 21.73
CA ASN A 342 -3.86 4.96 22.74
C ASN A 342 -2.93 6.08 22.24
N PHE A 343 -1.87 5.73 21.53
CA PHE A 343 -0.99 6.72 20.91
C PHE A 343 -1.75 7.59 19.89
N TYR A 344 -2.39 6.98 18.90
CA TYR A 344 -3.11 7.76 17.89
C TYR A 344 -4.26 8.56 18.49
N ASN A 345 -4.98 7.99 19.45
CA ASN A 345 -6.06 8.69 20.12
C ASN A 345 -5.53 9.91 20.90
N ASP A 346 -4.50 9.77 21.72
CA ASP A 346 -3.96 10.88 22.50
C ASP A 346 -3.40 11.98 21.58
N LEU A 347 -2.74 11.58 20.48
CA LEU A 347 -2.24 12.50 19.47
C LEU A 347 -3.37 13.24 18.74
N HIS A 348 -4.36 12.51 18.22
CA HIS A 348 -5.47 13.11 17.46
C HIS A 348 -6.41 13.91 18.37
N SER A 349 -6.62 13.50 19.63
CA SER A 349 -7.34 14.29 20.62
C SER A 349 -6.62 15.60 20.94
N TYR A 350 -5.29 15.56 21.06
CA TYR A 350 -4.50 16.78 21.23
C TYR A 350 -4.65 17.72 20.04
N LEU A 351 -4.44 17.22 18.82
CA LEU A 351 -4.60 18.00 17.59
C LEU A 351 -6.01 18.59 17.49
N ALA A 352 -7.06 17.79 17.68
CA ALA A 352 -8.43 18.28 17.66
C ALA A 352 -8.66 19.39 18.71
N SER A 353 -8.03 19.30 19.88
CA SER A 353 -8.09 20.36 20.90
C SER A 353 -7.39 21.67 20.49
N CYS A 354 -6.43 21.59 19.56
CA CYS A 354 -5.77 22.73 18.93
C CYS A 354 -6.54 23.29 17.73
N GLY A 355 -7.73 22.76 17.41
CA GLY A 355 -8.54 23.20 16.27
C GLY A 355 -8.18 22.53 14.94
N VAL A 356 -7.54 21.35 14.97
CA VAL A 356 -7.24 20.56 13.77
C VAL A 356 -8.45 19.80 13.27
N ASP A 357 -8.64 19.83 11.95
CA ASP A 357 -9.76 19.17 11.28
C ASP A 357 -9.43 17.78 10.70
N GLY A 358 -8.14 17.38 10.65
CA GLY A 358 -7.72 16.12 10.05
C GLY A 358 -6.25 15.77 10.26
N VAL A 359 -5.78 14.74 9.55
CA VAL A 359 -4.37 14.34 9.56
C VAL A 359 -3.91 13.86 8.19
N LYS A 360 -2.65 14.10 7.85
CA LYS A 360 -1.95 13.39 6.79
C LYS A 360 -1.13 12.28 7.46
N VAL A 361 -1.04 11.08 6.92
CA VAL A 361 -0.23 10.02 7.53
C VAL A 361 0.69 9.47 6.48
N ASP A 362 1.98 9.69 6.70
CA ASP A 362 3.03 9.31 5.76
C ASP A 362 3.78 8.06 6.22
N ILE A 363 4.70 7.59 5.38
CA ILE A 363 5.67 6.52 5.69
C ILE A 363 5.03 5.17 6.07
N GLN A 364 3.75 4.98 5.77
CA GLN A 364 2.96 3.87 6.30
C GLN A 364 3.48 2.50 5.87
N ASN A 365 4.12 2.43 4.69
CA ASN A 365 4.71 1.18 4.20
C ASN A 365 5.83 0.64 5.10
N VAL A 366 6.45 1.43 5.98
CA VAL A 366 7.52 0.93 6.88
C VAL A 366 7.02 -0.19 7.79
N VAL A 367 5.74 -0.15 8.19
CA VAL A 367 5.13 -1.11 9.11
C VAL A 367 5.21 -2.53 8.55
N GLU A 368 5.12 -2.69 7.22
CA GLU A 368 5.23 -4.00 6.58
C GLU A 368 6.57 -4.69 6.85
N ALA A 369 7.64 -3.92 7.05
CA ALA A 369 9.00 -4.41 7.24
C ALA A 369 9.31 -4.68 8.72
N LEU A 370 8.41 -4.31 9.63
CA LEU A 370 8.57 -4.43 11.08
C LEU A 370 7.73 -5.58 11.68
N GLY A 371 7.11 -6.41 10.82
CA GLY A 371 6.17 -7.46 11.25
C GLY A 371 6.78 -8.68 11.97
N SER A 372 8.11 -8.86 11.92
CA SER A 372 8.78 -10.01 12.53
C SER A 372 8.66 -9.98 14.05
N GLY A 373 8.15 -11.06 14.65
CA GLY A 373 7.87 -11.15 16.09
C GLY A 373 6.50 -10.60 16.50
N TYR A 374 5.74 -10.07 15.54
CA TYR A 374 4.41 -9.48 15.76
C TYR A 374 3.30 -10.18 14.97
N GLY A 375 3.55 -11.39 14.46
CA GLY A 375 2.58 -12.17 13.67
C GLY A 375 2.63 -11.82 12.18
N GLY A 376 3.71 -11.20 11.72
CA GLY A 376 3.92 -10.85 10.32
C GLY A 376 3.37 -9.48 9.90
N ARG A 377 3.79 -9.06 8.71
CA ARG A 377 3.49 -7.77 8.09
C ARG A 377 1.99 -7.49 8.03
N VAL A 378 1.21 -8.49 7.63
CA VAL A 378 -0.23 -8.35 7.40
C VAL A 378 -0.95 -8.11 8.73
N THR A 379 -0.55 -8.83 9.79
CA THR A 379 -1.12 -8.70 11.12
C THR A 379 -0.77 -7.37 11.76
N LEU A 380 0.50 -6.95 11.65
CA LEU A 380 0.96 -5.69 12.22
C LEU A 380 0.33 -4.49 11.51
N THR A 381 0.35 -4.45 10.18
CA THR A 381 -0.29 -3.40 9.38
C THR A 381 -1.77 -3.30 9.69
N LYS A 382 -2.49 -4.44 9.79
CA LYS A 382 -3.89 -4.45 10.17
C LYS A 382 -4.14 -3.72 11.50
N LYS A 383 -3.38 -4.03 12.55
CA LYS A 383 -3.54 -3.39 13.87
C LYS A 383 -3.30 -1.88 13.82
N TYR A 384 -2.28 -1.44 13.09
CA TYR A 384 -1.97 -0.03 12.94
C TYR A 384 -3.07 0.71 12.18
N GLN A 385 -3.58 0.12 11.10
CA GLN A 385 -4.65 0.73 10.31
C GLN A 385 -5.97 0.80 11.06
N GLU A 386 -6.37 -0.27 11.75
CA GLU A 386 -7.58 -0.26 12.58
C GLU A 386 -7.51 0.82 13.67
N ALA A 387 -6.37 0.94 14.36
CA ALA A 387 -6.16 1.96 15.37
C ALA A 387 -6.15 3.39 14.80
N LEU A 388 -5.53 3.58 13.63
CA LEU A 388 -5.53 4.85 12.91
C LEU A 388 -6.96 5.26 12.54
N GLU A 389 -7.69 4.38 11.85
CA GLU A 389 -9.07 4.63 11.42
C GLU A 389 -9.97 4.96 12.62
N GLU A 390 -9.90 4.17 13.69
CA GLU A 390 -10.72 4.36 14.89
C GLU A 390 -10.43 5.70 15.57
N SER A 391 -9.16 6.06 15.70
CA SER A 391 -8.76 7.33 16.33
C SER A 391 -9.18 8.55 15.50
N VAL A 392 -9.14 8.46 14.17
CA VAL A 392 -9.54 9.57 13.29
C VAL A 392 -11.05 9.76 13.34
N LEU A 393 -11.82 8.67 13.25
CA LEU A 393 -13.29 8.71 13.37
C LEU A 393 -13.75 9.29 14.71
N LYS A 394 -13.00 9.05 15.78
CA LYS A 394 -13.32 9.56 17.12
C LYS A 394 -13.03 11.05 17.27
N ASN A 395 -11.97 11.57 16.65
CA ASN A 395 -11.47 12.91 16.94
C ASN A 395 -11.81 13.96 15.87
N PHE A 396 -12.04 13.55 14.61
CA PHE A 396 -12.26 14.49 13.51
C PHE A 396 -13.64 14.30 12.87
N LYS A 397 -14.40 15.40 12.75
CA LYS A 397 -15.83 15.39 12.33
C LYS A 397 -16.04 14.93 10.90
N ASP A 398 -15.16 15.34 9.98
CA ASP A 398 -15.33 15.12 8.54
C ASP A 398 -14.52 13.96 7.99
N ASN A 399 -13.91 13.16 8.87
CA ASN A 399 -13.14 11.97 8.49
C ASN A 399 -11.95 12.33 7.58
N ASN A 400 -11.30 13.46 7.86
CA ASN A 400 -10.20 14.00 7.05
C ASN A 400 -8.89 13.26 7.34
N LEU A 401 -8.62 12.20 6.58
CA LEU A 401 -7.36 11.46 6.57
C LEU A 401 -6.77 11.46 5.16
N ILE A 402 -5.54 11.92 5.02
CA ILE A 402 -4.77 11.83 3.78
C ILE A 402 -3.65 10.81 3.97
N CYS A 403 -3.69 9.69 3.26
CA CYS A 403 -2.64 8.66 3.36
C CYS A 403 -1.55 8.89 2.31
N SER A 404 -0.29 8.89 2.75
CA SER A 404 0.90 9.02 1.92
C SER A 404 1.84 7.85 2.14
N MET A 405 2.62 7.52 1.10
CA MET A 405 3.57 6.39 1.06
C MET A 405 2.99 5.06 1.59
N SER A 406 1.75 4.77 1.22
CA SER A 406 0.95 3.61 1.65
C SER A 406 0.70 2.60 0.52
N GLN A 407 1.62 2.56 -0.45
CA GLN A 407 1.51 1.81 -1.71
C GLN A 407 1.69 0.28 -1.60
N ASN A 408 1.39 -0.35 -0.46
CA ASN A 408 1.47 -1.82 -0.31
C ASN A 408 0.08 -2.46 -0.23
N THR A 409 -0.04 -3.70 -0.70
CA THR A 409 -1.29 -4.46 -0.60
C THR A 409 -1.74 -4.72 0.83
N ASP A 410 -0.82 -4.72 1.80
CA ASP A 410 -1.13 -4.88 3.22
C ASP A 410 -2.04 -3.75 3.72
N PHE A 411 -1.91 -2.56 3.13
CA PHE A 411 -2.68 -1.36 3.38
C PHE A 411 -3.92 -1.29 2.48
N PHE A 412 -3.76 -1.46 1.16
CA PHE A 412 -4.88 -1.35 0.20
C PHE A 412 -6.07 -2.23 0.57
N TYR A 413 -5.82 -3.46 1.01
CA TYR A 413 -6.88 -4.41 1.37
C TYR A 413 -7.39 -4.26 2.82
N ARG A 414 -7.15 -3.11 3.46
CA ARG A 414 -7.58 -2.81 4.84
C ARG A 414 -8.39 -1.52 5.00
N LEU A 415 -8.35 -0.62 4.02
CA LEU A 415 -9.05 0.67 4.12
C LEU A 415 -10.57 0.50 4.02
N ARG A 416 -11.29 0.88 5.07
CA ARG A 416 -12.76 0.75 5.12
C ARG A 416 -13.46 2.09 5.09
N SER A 417 -12.96 3.04 5.88
CA SER A 417 -13.72 4.26 6.21
C SER A 417 -13.29 5.48 5.40
N PHE A 418 -12.07 5.47 4.85
CA PHE A 418 -11.41 6.67 4.29
C PHE A 418 -11.21 6.58 2.79
N PHE A 419 -11.63 7.65 2.08
CA PHE A 419 -11.60 7.76 0.62
C PHE A 419 -10.22 7.40 0.05
#